data_AF-A0A946N9M3-F1
#
_entry.id   AF-A0A946N9M3-F1
#
_cell.length_a   1.000
_cell.length_b   1.000
_cell.length_c   1.000
_cell.angle_alpha   90.00
_cell.angle_beta   90.00
_cell.angle_gamma   90.00
#
_symmetry.space_group_name_H-M   'P 1'
#
loop_
_entity.id
_entity.type
_entity.pdbx_description
1 polymer ?
#
loop_
_entity_poly.entity_id
_entity_poly.type
_entity_poly.pdbx_seq_one_letter_code
_entity_poly.pdbx_strand_id
1 'polypeptide(L)'
;ESDESNIITLSYLSVNDEFAKGFVESLIGEMSEMYISHQTAQANNTLDFLQNRADSVFSELEIAEEDFARIKDINQRIVKASGRLKELQLMRRVEVLNAMYLEIVKNLELSKITLLNQTPIINIIDEPILPLDEDKKSKTLAGLLGGFLGGFLSLCFFIFRKLFKDALAEV
;
A
#
# COMPACT_ATOMS: atom_id res chain seq x y z
N GLU A 1 1.84 -19.74 10.99
CA GLU A 1 0.42 -19.92 10.66
C GLU A 1 -0.31 -18.67 11.13
N SER A 2 -0.24 -17.59 10.34
CA SER A 2 -0.96 -16.32 10.58
C SER A 2 -1.21 -15.59 9.25
N ASP A 3 -1.37 -16.35 8.17
CA ASP A 3 -1.39 -15.83 6.79
C ASP A 3 -2.78 -15.32 6.34
N GLU A 4 -3.74 -15.18 7.25
CA GLU A 4 -5.13 -14.79 6.92
C GLU A 4 -5.48 -13.32 7.19
N SER A 5 -4.60 -12.55 7.81
CA SER A 5 -4.83 -11.12 8.00
C SER A 5 -3.80 -10.32 7.23
N ASN A 6 -4.24 -9.45 6.33
CA ASN A 6 -3.40 -8.48 5.59
C ASN A 6 -2.85 -7.40 6.55
N ILE A 7 -2.24 -7.82 7.66
CA ILE A 7 -1.71 -7.01 8.75
C ILE A 7 -0.19 -6.98 8.57
N ILE A 8 0.33 -5.78 8.35
CA ILE A 8 1.77 -5.55 8.28
C ILE A 8 2.25 -5.26 9.69
N THR A 9 3.15 -6.10 10.20
CA THR A 9 3.76 -5.89 11.53
C THR A 9 5.10 -5.18 11.36
N LEU A 10 5.24 -4.00 11.98
CA LEU A 10 6.49 -3.25 12.03
C LEU A 10 7.10 -3.40 13.43
N SER A 11 8.37 -3.81 13.50
CA SER A 11 9.12 -3.90 14.77
C SER A 11 10.47 -3.21 14.63
N TYR A 12 10.87 -2.48 15.66
CA TYR A 12 12.15 -1.78 15.72
C TYR A 12 12.78 -1.95 17.10
N LEU A 13 14.04 -2.35 17.13
CA LEU A 13 14.80 -2.57 18.35
C LEU A 13 15.84 -1.45 18.52
N SER A 14 15.80 -0.76 19.65
CA SER A 14 16.80 0.26 20.02
C SER A 14 17.23 0.10 21.48
N VAL A 15 18.35 0.74 21.83
CA VAL A 15 18.86 0.80 23.21
C VAL A 15 18.00 1.73 24.09
N ASN A 16 17.33 2.71 23.46
CA ASN A 16 16.43 3.63 24.14
C ASN A 16 15.00 3.37 23.66
N ASP A 17 14.14 2.98 24.59
CA ASP A 17 12.74 2.62 24.34
C ASP A 17 11.91 3.82 23.86
N GLU A 18 12.16 5.03 24.39
CA GLU A 18 11.48 6.25 23.94
C GLU A 18 11.84 6.60 22.50
N PHE A 19 13.11 6.43 22.13
CA PHE A 19 13.54 6.61 20.75
C PHE A 19 12.93 5.57 19.83
N ALA A 20 12.88 4.31 20.26
CA ALA A 20 12.27 3.24 19.46
C ALA A 20 10.80 3.55 19.14
N LYS A 21 10.03 3.98 20.14
CA LYS A 21 8.64 4.39 19.99
C LYS A 21 8.50 5.57 19.02
N GLY A 22 9.20 6.68 19.27
CA GLY A 22 9.08 7.88 18.44
C GLY A 22 9.52 7.67 16.99
N PHE A 23 10.53 6.81 16.77
CA PHE A 23 10.96 6.43 15.43
C PHE A 23 9.87 5.65 14.68
N VAL A 24 9.25 4.65 15.32
CA VAL A 24 8.19 3.85 14.71
C VAL A 24 6.96 4.71 14.40
N GLU A 25 6.54 5.58 15.32
CA GLU A 25 5.43 6.51 15.09
C GLU A 25 5.70 7.44 13.89
N SER A 26 6.89 8.04 13.84
CA SER A 26 7.28 8.92 12.74
C SER A 26 7.36 8.16 11.41
N LEU A 27 7.91 6.95 11.42
CA LEU A 27 8.04 6.11 10.23
C LEU A 27 6.67 5.67 9.70
N ILE A 28 5.72 5.30 10.57
CA ILE A 28 4.34 5.00 10.18
C ILE A 28 3.66 6.23 9.57
N GLY A 29 3.85 7.41 10.16
CA GLY A 29 3.32 8.67 9.63
C GLY A 29 3.83 8.95 8.22
N GLU A 30 5.14 8.93 8.02
CA GLU A 30 5.77 9.21 6.72
C GLU A 30 5.38 8.15 5.67
N MET A 31 5.35 6.87 6.04
CA MET A 31 4.91 5.81 5.13
C MET A 31 3.44 5.98 4.73
N SER A 32 2.58 6.37 5.67
CA SER A 32 1.17 6.64 5.41
C SER A 32 0.99 7.81 4.44
N GLU A 33 1.65 8.93 4.69
CA GLU A 33 1.60 10.11 3.81
C GLU A 33 2.16 9.82 2.42
N MET A 34 3.32 9.14 2.34
CA MET A 34 3.93 8.73 1.07
C MET A 34 3.00 7.79 0.31
N TYR A 35 2.38 6.82 0.97
CA TYR A 35 1.48 5.86 0.34
C TYR A 35 0.21 6.55 -0.18
N ILE A 36 -0.42 7.38 0.65
CA ILE A 36 -1.59 8.18 0.25
C ILE A 36 -1.22 9.08 -0.93
N SER A 37 -0.11 9.80 -0.87
CA SER A 37 0.34 10.71 -1.92
C SER A 37 0.58 9.97 -3.24
N HIS A 38 1.39 8.91 -3.25
CA HIS A 38 1.74 8.20 -4.48
C HIS A 38 0.55 7.44 -5.09
N GLN A 39 -0.19 6.69 -4.27
CA GLN A 39 -1.29 5.84 -4.75
C GLN A 39 -2.48 6.71 -5.21
N THR A 40 -2.79 7.77 -4.46
CA THR A 40 -3.91 8.68 -4.79
C THR A 40 -3.54 9.60 -5.96
N ALA A 41 -2.29 10.06 -6.09
CA ALA A 41 -1.90 10.94 -7.20
C ALA A 41 -2.10 10.28 -8.57
N GLN A 42 -1.68 9.02 -8.74
CA GLN A 42 -1.87 8.31 -10.00
C GLN A 42 -3.36 8.09 -10.32
N ALA A 43 -4.15 7.73 -9.32
CA ALA A 43 -5.58 7.53 -9.48
C ALA A 43 -6.31 8.83 -9.80
N ASN A 44 -5.97 9.94 -9.14
CA ASN A 44 -6.50 11.28 -9.44
C ASN A 44 -6.19 11.71 -10.86
N ASN A 45 -4.94 11.55 -11.33
CA ASN A 45 -4.59 11.85 -12.72
C ASN A 45 -5.42 11.04 -13.72
N THR A 46 -5.72 9.78 -13.41
CA THR A 46 -6.58 8.92 -14.25
C THR A 46 -8.02 9.41 -14.27
N LEU A 47 -8.56 9.80 -13.10
CA LEU A 47 -9.91 10.37 -13.00
C LEU A 47 -10.03 11.67 -13.78
N ASP A 48 -9.08 12.59 -13.63
CA ASP A 48 -9.04 13.86 -14.36
C ASP A 48 -8.96 13.62 -15.86
N PHE A 49 -8.15 12.67 -16.31
CA PHE A 49 -8.06 12.31 -17.72
C PHE A 49 -9.40 11.79 -18.27
N LEU A 50 -10.05 10.86 -17.56
CA LEU A 50 -11.33 10.28 -17.98
C LEU A 50 -12.45 11.34 -17.98
N GLN A 51 -12.48 12.22 -16.98
CA GLN A 51 -13.43 13.32 -16.89
C GLN A 51 -13.28 14.28 -18.09
N ASN A 52 -12.07 14.79 -18.32
CA ASN A 52 -11.79 15.70 -19.44
C ASN A 52 -12.12 15.05 -20.79
N ARG A 53 -11.84 13.74 -20.92
CA ARG A 53 -12.18 12.99 -22.13
C ARG A 53 -13.68 12.82 -22.31
N ALA A 54 -14.43 12.57 -21.23
CA ALA A 54 -15.89 12.49 -21.25
C ALA A 54 -16.48 13.82 -21.73
N ASP A 55 -16.02 14.94 -21.17
CA ASP A 55 -16.52 16.28 -21.51
C ASP A 55 -16.23 16.64 -22.97
N SER A 56 -15.02 16.31 -23.45
CA SER A 56 -14.65 16.52 -24.86
C SER A 56 -15.52 15.69 -25.82
N VAL A 57 -15.73 14.41 -25.51
CA VAL A 57 -16.54 13.51 -26.36
C VAL A 57 -18.01 13.91 -26.31
N PHE A 58 -18.50 14.39 -25.16
CA PHE A 58 -19.86 14.89 -25.02
C PHE A 58 -20.09 16.14 -25.88
N SER A 59 -19.15 17.08 -25.90
CA SER A 59 -19.24 18.26 -26.77
C SER A 59 -19.24 17.87 -28.27
N GLU A 60 -18.40 16.92 -28.68
CA GLU A 60 -18.42 16.40 -30.06
C GLU A 60 -19.71 15.66 -30.40
N LEU A 61 -20.30 14.94 -29.44
CA LEU A 61 -21.59 14.28 -29.58
C LEU A 61 -22.70 15.29 -29.82
N GLU A 62 -22.77 16.36 -29.03
CA GLU A 62 -23.75 17.43 -29.18
C GLU A 62 -23.70 18.05 -30.59
N ILE A 63 -22.50 18.37 -31.08
CA ILE A 63 -22.31 18.89 -32.44
C ILE A 63 -22.79 17.87 -33.49
N ALA A 64 -22.48 16.59 -33.31
CA ALA A 64 -22.90 15.55 -34.25
C ALA A 64 -24.43 15.33 -34.24
N GLU A 65 -25.07 15.47 -33.08
CA GLU A 65 -26.52 15.42 -32.92
C GLU A 65 -27.21 16.60 -33.60
N GLU A 66 -26.69 17.82 -33.45
CA GLU A 66 -27.18 19.01 -34.15
C GLU A 66 -27.08 18.86 -35.67
N ASP A 67 -25.93 18.37 -36.17
CA ASP A 67 -25.73 18.10 -37.59
C ASP A 67 -26.72 17.06 -38.13
N PHE A 68 -26.94 15.99 -37.36
CA PHE A 68 -27.91 14.95 -37.70
C PHE A 68 -29.34 15.50 -37.73
N ALA A 69 -29.74 16.26 -36.70
CA ALA A 69 -31.07 16.88 -36.62
C ALA A 69 -31.33 17.80 -37.82
N ARG A 70 -30.35 18.65 -38.18
CA ARG A 70 -30.45 19.54 -39.34
C ARG A 70 -30.68 18.79 -40.64
N ILE A 71 -29.91 17.73 -40.90
CA ILE A 71 -30.08 16.93 -42.13
C ILE A 71 -31.39 16.15 -42.11
N LYS A 72 -31.81 15.65 -40.94
CA LYS A 72 -33.08 14.94 -40.79
C LYS A 72 -34.28 15.84 -41.12
N ASP A 73 -34.26 17.10 -40.68
CA ASP A 73 -35.31 18.08 -40.99
C ASP A 73 -35.34 18.46 -42.47
N ILE A 74 -34.19 18.64 -43.10
CA ILE A 74 -34.08 18.92 -44.55
C ILE A 74 -34.57 17.72 -45.38
N ASN A 75 -34.27 16.50 -44.92
CA ASN A 75 -34.53 15.27 -45.68
C ASN A 75 -35.96 14.73 -45.56
N GLN A 76 -36.88 15.40 -44.86
CA GLN A 76 -38.26 14.92 -44.63
C GLN A 76 -39.07 14.62 -45.91
N ARG A 77 -38.64 15.11 -47.09
CA ARG A 77 -39.28 14.84 -48.40
C ARG A 77 -38.31 14.36 -49.49
N ILE A 78 -37.10 13.94 -49.14
CA ILE A 78 -36.09 13.56 -50.13
C ILE A 78 -36.25 12.10 -50.57
N VAL A 79 -36.42 11.88 -51.87
CA VAL A 79 -36.53 10.55 -52.50
C VAL A 79 -35.16 10.05 -53.03
N LYS A 80 -34.14 10.92 -53.05
CA LYS A 80 -32.81 10.59 -53.60
C LYS A 80 -31.97 9.75 -52.64
N ALA A 81 -31.37 8.67 -53.14
CA ALA A 81 -30.49 7.80 -52.38
C ALA A 81 -29.26 8.51 -51.78
N SER A 82 -28.72 9.54 -52.45
CA SER A 82 -27.58 10.31 -51.94
C SER A 82 -27.88 11.12 -50.67
N GLY A 83 -29.09 11.69 -50.57
CA GLY A 83 -29.54 12.39 -49.36
C GLY A 83 -29.70 11.42 -48.17
N ARG A 84 -30.26 10.23 -48.45
CA ARG A 84 -30.42 9.17 -47.45
C ARG A 84 -29.07 8.64 -46.95
N LEU A 85 -28.07 8.52 -47.83
CA LEU A 85 -26.72 8.10 -47.44
C LEU A 85 -26.09 9.08 -46.43
N LYS A 86 -26.21 10.39 -46.65
CA LYS A 86 -25.65 11.40 -45.75
C LYS A 86 -26.30 11.36 -44.36
N GLU A 87 -27.62 11.18 -44.30
CA GLU A 87 -28.36 11.00 -43.05
C GLU A 87 -27.85 9.77 -42.28
N LEU A 88 -27.71 8.63 -42.95
CA LEU A 88 -27.21 7.38 -42.35
C LEU A 88 -25.76 7.53 -41.83
N GLN A 89 -24.92 8.30 -42.52
CA GLN A 89 -23.55 8.58 -42.06
C GLN A 89 -23.53 9.42 -40.78
N LEU A 90 -24.40 10.43 -40.69
CA LEU A 90 -24.50 11.28 -39.49
C LEU A 90 -25.10 10.51 -38.31
N MET A 91 -26.15 9.72 -38.55
CA MET A 91 -26.72 8.83 -37.53
C MET A 91 -25.66 7.89 -36.95
N ARG A 92 -24.86 7.24 -37.80
CA ARG A 92 -23.76 6.39 -37.36
C ARG A 92 -22.71 7.15 -36.55
N ARG A 93 -22.41 8.40 -36.92
CA ARG A 93 -21.48 9.24 -36.16
C ARG A 93 -21.99 9.49 -34.75
N VAL A 94 -23.27 9.83 -34.60
CA VAL A 94 -23.93 9.99 -33.30
C VAL A 94 -23.87 8.69 -32.50
N GLU A 95 -24.23 7.56 -33.10
CA GLU A 95 -24.18 6.24 -32.44
C GLU A 95 -22.77 5.90 -31.91
N VAL A 96 -21.73 6.13 -32.72
CA VAL A 96 -20.34 5.86 -32.33
C VAL A 96 -19.89 6.77 -31.18
N LEU A 97 -20.21 8.07 -31.24
CA LEU A 97 -19.84 9.02 -30.19
C LEU A 97 -20.60 8.74 -28.89
N ASN A 98 -21.89 8.40 -28.97
CA ASN A 98 -22.68 8.02 -27.81
C ASN A 98 -22.16 6.74 -27.16
N ALA A 99 -21.84 5.71 -27.94
CA ALA A 99 -21.24 4.48 -27.40
C ALA A 99 -19.87 4.75 -26.74
N MET A 100 -19.05 5.61 -27.33
CA MET A 100 -17.77 6.03 -26.75
C MET A 100 -17.97 6.79 -25.43
N TYR A 101 -18.91 7.73 -25.39
CA TYR A 101 -19.24 8.49 -24.18
C TYR A 101 -19.69 7.56 -23.04
N LEU A 102 -20.64 6.65 -23.31
CA LEU A 102 -21.12 5.70 -22.32
C LEU A 102 -20.01 4.81 -21.75
N GLU A 103 -19.09 4.34 -22.60
CA GLU A 103 -17.96 3.52 -22.14
C GLU A 103 -16.97 4.34 -21.30
N ILE A 104 -16.72 5.62 -21.65
CA ILE A 104 -15.87 6.50 -20.84
C ILE A 104 -16.51 6.76 -19.47
N VAL A 105 -17.80 7.10 -19.42
CA VAL A 105 -18.52 7.35 -18.16
C VAL A 105 -18.53 6.11 -17.27
N LYS A 106 -18.77 4.94 -17.85
CA LYS A 106 -18.67 3.67 -17.12
C LYS A 106 -17.28 3.45 -16.54
N ASN A 107 -16.23 3.70 -17.32
CA ASN A 107 -14.85 3.55 -16.85
C ASN A 107 -14.48 4.61 -15.80
N LEU A 108 -15.04 5.81 -15.88
CA LEU A 108 -14.90 6.85 -14.85
C LEU A 108 -15.49 6.38 -13.51
N GLU A 109 -16.72 5.85 -13.52
CA GLU A 109 -17.36 5.33 -12.30
C GLU A 109 -16.62 4.11 -11.73
N LEU A 110 -16.18 3.19 -12.58
CA LEU A 110 -15.33 2.07 -12.16
C LEU A 110 -14.02 2.55 -11.53
N SER A 111 -13.40 3.59 -12.08
CA SER A 111 -12.16 4.17 -11.55
C SER A 111 -12.39 4.85 -10.20
N LYS A 112 -13.54 5.54 -9.99
CA LYS A 112 -13.91 6.11 -8.70
C LYS A 112 -14.09 5.02 -7.63
N ILE A 113 -14.79 3.94 -7.96
CA ILE A 113 -14.97 2.80 -7.05
C ILE A 113 -13.62 2.14 -6.74
N THR A 114 -12.77 1.99 -7.76
CA THR A 114 -11.42 1.41 -7.59
C THR A 114 -10.57 2.29 -6.68
N LEU A 115 -10.61 3.61 -6.85
CA LEU A 115 -9.93 4.55 -5.96
C LEU A 115 -10.40 4.36 -4.51
N LEU A 116 -11.72 4.34 -4.26
CA LEU A 116 -12.27 4.15 -2.92
C LEU A 116 -11.83 2.82 -2.28
N ASN A 117 -11.69 1.75 -3.08
CA ASN A 117 -11.21 0.46 -2.60
C ASN A 117 -9.67 0.42 -2.41
N GLN A 118 -8.92 1.15 -3.23
CA GLN A 118 -7.46 1.15 -3.22
C GLN A 118 -6.88 2.13 -2.21
N THR A 119 -7.55 3.24 -1.91
CA THR A 119 -7.21 4.08 -0.76
C THR A 119 -7.58 3.29 0.49
N PRO A 120 -6.62 2.64 1.16
CA PRO A 120 -6.91 2.02 2.42
C PRO A 120 -7.20 3.18 3.35
N ILE A 121 -8.29 3.11 4.10
CA ILE A 121 -8.27 3.79 5.39
C ILE A 121 -7.14 3.09 6.13
N ILE A 122 -5.96 3.73 6.24
CA ILE A 122 -4.86 3.22 7.05
C ILE A 122 -5.39 3.22 8.48
N ASN A 123 -6.00 2.10 8.84
CA ASN A 123 -6.53 1.84 10.15
C ASN A 123 -5.37 1.29 10.95
N ILE A 124 -4.79 2.14 11.79
CA ILE A 124 -3.83 1.70 12.80
C ILE A 124 -4.62 0.76 13.72
N ILE A 125 -4.35 -0.54 13.61
CA ILE A 125 -5.01 -1.57 14.42
C ILE A 125 -4.48 -1.51 15.85
N ASP A 126 -3.16 -1.36 15.99
CA ASP A 126 -2.47 -1.24 17.26
C ASP A 126 -1.41 -0.12 17.19
N GLU A 127 -1.37 0.70 18.24
CA GLU A 127 -0.35 1.73 18.39
C GLU A 127 0.97 1.13 18.89
N PRO A 128 2.13 1.76 18.57
CA PRO A 128 3.42 1.34 19.09
C PRO A 128 3.45 1.48 20.63
N ILE A 129 3.39 0.35 21.32
CA ILE A 129 3.58 0.29 22.77
C ILE A 129 5.07 0.15 23.11
N LEU A 130 5.48 0.69 24.26
CA LEU A 130 6.83 0.48 24.77
C LEU A 130 7.06 -1.03 25.00
N PRO A 131 8.27 -1.56 24.74
CA PRO A 131 8.57 -2.94 25.05
C PRO A 131 8.33 -3.18 26.55
N LEU A 132 7.51 -4.19 26.87
CA LEU A 132 7.39 -4.68 28.23
C LEU A 132 8.74 -5.26 28.66
N ASP A 133 9.09 -4.98 29.93
CA ASP A 133 10.34 -5.28 30.65
C ASP A 133 11.45 -5.95 29.83
N GLU A 134 12.57 -5.23 29.70
CA GLU A 134 13.79 -5.66 29.02
C GLU A 134 14.00 -7.17 29.11
N ASP A 135 14.16 -7.81 27.95
CA ASP A 135 14.59 -9.19 27.78
C ASP A 135 16.08 -9.30 28.18
N LYS A 136 16.39 -8.86 29.41
CA LYS A 136 17.66 -9.07 30.09
C LYS A 136 17.75 -10.57 30.22
N LYS A 137 18.50 -11.20 29.29
CA LYS A 137 18.99 -12.57 29.40
C LYS A 137 19.16 -12.86 30.87
N SER A 138 18.29 -13.73 31.39
CA SER A 138 17.97 -13.75 32.82
C SER A 138 19.26 -13.68 33.64
N LYS A 139 19.44 -12.57 34.36
CA LYS A 139 20.65 -12.32 35.17
C LYS A 139 20.91 -13.51 36.12
N THR A 140 19.84 -14.21 36.48
CA THR A 140 19.83 -15.47 37.22
C THR A 140 20.53 -16.61 36.47
N LEU A 141 20.26 -16.82 35.17
CA LEU A 141 20.91 -17.86 34.37
C LEU A 141 22.39 -17.53 34.13
N ALA A 142 22.72 -16.26 33.89
CA ALA A 142 24.12 -15.81 33.82
C ALA A 142 24.85 -16.03 35.16
N GLY A 143 24.20 -15.74 36.29
CA GLY A 143 24.72 -15.98 37.63
C GLY A 143 24.92 -17.48 37.94
N LEU A 144 23.98 -18.34 37.53
CA LEU A 144 24.08 -19.79 37.70
C LEU A 144 25.27 -20.37 36.91
N LEU A 145 25.43 -19.95 35.64
CA LEU A 145 26.55 -20.37 34.80
C LEU A 145 27.89 -19.88 35.37
N GLY A 146 27.95 -18.63 35.81
CA GLY A 146 29.15 -18.04 36.42
C GLY A 146 29.53 -18.73 37.75
N GLY A 147 28.54 -19.05 38.59
CA GLY A 147 28.75 -19.80 39.83
C GLY A 147 29.28 -21.21 39.59
N PHE A 148 28.74 -21.92 38.59
CA PHE A 148 29.22 -23.25 38.22
C PHE A 148 30.66 -23.22 37.70
N LEU A 149 30.99 -22.28 36.79
CA LEU A 149 32.36 -22.12 36.29
C LEU A 149 33.33 -21.73 37.41
N GLY A 150 32.95 -20.81 38.29
CA GLY A 150 33.80 -20.36 39.40
C GLY A 150 34.07 -21.48 40.42
N GLY A 151 33.03 -22.25 40.77
CA GLY A 151 33.17 -23.43 41.65
C GLY A 151 34.08 -24.50 41.04
N PHE A 152 33.91 -24.79 39.76
CA PHE A 152 34.75 -25.76 39.04
C PHE A 152 36.23 -25.32 39.01
N LEU A 153 36.50 -24.05 38.65
CA LEU A 153 37.88 -23.53 38.64
C LEU A 153 38.52 -23.57 40.03
N SER A 154 37.78 -23.22 41.08
CA SER A 154 38.29 -23.26 42.45
C SER A 154 38.66 -24.68 42.88
N LEU A 155 37.82 -25.67 42.56
CA LEU A 155 38.10 -27.07 42.87
C LEU A 155 39.38 -27.56 42.16
N CYS A 156 39.50 -27.28 40.86
CA CYS A 156 40.70 -27.58 40.10
C CYS A 156 41.94 -26.92 40.71
N PHE A 157 41.87 -25.64 41.10
CA PHE A 157 42.99 -24.93 41.72
C PHE A 157 43.46 -25.58 43.02
N PHE A 158 42.55 -25.97 43.91
CA PHE A 158 42.93 -26.64 45.17
C PHE A 158 43.55 -28.02 44.93
N ILE A 159 43.03 -28.80 43.97
CA ILE A 159 43.60 -30.10 43.60
C ILE A 159 45.00 -29.92 43.03
N PHE A 160 45.20 -28.99 42.10
CA PHE A 160 46.52 -28.68 41.55
C PHE A 160 47.49 -28.22 42.63
N ARG A 161 47.07 -27.33 43.53
CA ARG A 161 47.90 -26.86 44.64
C ARG A 161 48.30 -28.00 45.58
N LYS A 162 47.39 -28.93 45.86
CA LYS A 162 47.68 -30.11 46.68
C LYS A 162 48.69 -31.02 45.99
N LEU A 163 48.46 -31.35 44.71
CA LEU A 163 49.38 -32.17 43.92
C LEU A 163 50.78 -31.54 43.81
N PHE A 164 50.88 -30.22 43.60
CA PHE A 164 52.17 -29.54 43.57
C PHE A 164 52.88 -29.57 44.93
N LYS A 165 52.14 -29.44 46.03
CA LYS A 165 52.73 -29.51 47.38
C LYS A 165 53.17 -30.94 47.73
N ASP A 166 52.38 -31.95 47.36
CA ASP A 166 52.71 -33.35 47.58
C ASP A 166 53.94 -33.74 46.73
N ALA A 167 54.02 -33.28 45.47
CA ALA A 167 55.18 -33.50 44.60
C ALA A 167 56.46 -32.76 45.06
N LEU A 168 56.34 -31.60 45.72
CA LEU A 168 57.47 -30.88 46.32
C LEU A 168 57.89 -31.42 47.69
N ALA A 169 57.02 -32.18 48.37
CA ALA A 169 57.31 -32.82 49.65
C ALA A 169 57.97 -34.20 49.50
N GLU A 170 57.98 -34.74 48.28
CA GLU A 170 58.59 -36.03 47.93
C GLU A 170 59.98 -35.88 47.26
N VAL A 171 60.54 -34.66 47.26
CA VAL A 171 61.93 -34.33 46.86
C VAL A 171 62.70 -33.84 48.07
#